data_AF-A0A7J6PZQ1-F1
#
_entry.id   AF-A0A7J6PZQ1-F1
#
_cell.length_a   1.000
_cell.length_b   1.000
_cell.length_c   1.000
_cell.angle_alpha   90.00
_cell.angle_beta   90.00
_cell.angle_gamma   90.00
#
_symmetry.space_group_name_H-M   'P 1'
#
loop_
_entity.id
_entity.type
_entity.pdbx_description
1 polymer ?
#
loop_
_entity_poly.entity_id
_entity_poly.type
_entity_poly.pdbx_seq_one_letter_code
_entity_poly.pdbx_strand_id
1 'polypeptide(L)'
;MATTGVLPPNCDKGHGFVFDPNVAGVPEVKGQIKLMFRSAAGKQVVMSRIFQLTNQRNRAGVLKTTFKQLESLIKVKGENGAPTQTITKKCADMDVLIPQLMGVPKAVLESVIFCHQEDSNWPLSDKAALKKKFDDIFGSARYTKALESIEKCRKELMAETKDKKHLLEMLGKVGNAS
;
A
#
# COMPACT_ATOMS: atom_id res chain seq x y z
N MET A 1 -3.33 9.72 2.84
CA MET A 1 -3.16 10.08 4.27
C MET A 1 -3.76 9.06 5.24
N ALA A 2 -5.08 9.02 5.41
CA ALA A 2 -5.72 8.08 6.33
C ALA A 2 -5.75 6.64 5.78
N THR A 3 -6.08 6.49 4.49
CA THR A 3 -6.29 5.18 3.87
C THR A 3 -5.00 4.56 3.34
N THR A 4 -4.15 5.38 2.70
CA THR A 4 -2.98 4.89 1.95
C THR A 4 -1.62 5.19 2.56
N GLY A 5 -1.58 5.87 3.71
CA GLY A 5 -0.33 6.24 4.41
C GLY A 5 0.46 7.40 3.80
N VAL A 6 0.12 7.83 2.57
CA VAL A 6 0.80 8.95 1.89
C VAL A 6 0.45 10.28 2.56
N LEU A 7 1.47 11.04 2.98
CA LEU A 7 1.34 12.39 3.53
C LEU A 7 0.97 13.39 2.42
N PRO A 8 0.40 14.56 2.75
CA PRO A 8 0.21 15.61 1.76
C PRO A 8 1.53 15.97 1.06
N PRO A 9 1.49 16.42 -0.21
CA PRO A 9 2.64 17.04 -0.84
C PRO A 9 3.11 18.24 -0.01
N ASN A 10 4.38 18.60 -0.19
CA ASN A 10 5.02 19.74 0.49
C ASN A 10 5.06 19.67 2.03
N CYS A 11 4.71 18.53 2.62
CA CYS A 11 4.96 18.27 4.05
C CYS A 11 6.42 17.83 4.24
N ASP A 12 7.32 18.75 4.57
CA ASP A 12 8.74 18.50 4.90
C ASP A 12 8.92 17.31 5.85
N LYS A 13 9.06 16.10 5.30
CA LYS A 13 9.15 14.82 6.04
C LYS A 13 8.06 14.64 7.11
N GLY A 14 6.88 15.20 6.89
CA GLY A 14 5.74 15.15 7.82
C GLY A 14 5.70 16.24 8.90
N HIS A 15 6.67 17.16 8.95
CA HIS A 15 6.69 18.26 9.92
C HIS A 15 5.49 19.20 9.77
N GLY A 16 5.11 19.53 8.54
CA GLY A 16 3.94 20.40 8.27
C GLY A 16 2.58 19.73 8.46
N PHE A 17 2.54 18.43 8.76
CA PHE A 17 1.29 17.67 8.85
C PHE A 17 0.73 17.56 10.26
N VAL A 18 1.61 17.55 11.28
CA VAL A 18 1.22 17.52 12.69
C VAL A 18 1.36 18.94 13.24
N PHE A 19 0.45 19.34 14.12
CA PHE A 19 0.50 20.67 14.74
C PHE A 19 1.85 20.92 15.42
N ASP A 20 2.44 22.09 15.19
CA ASP A 20 3.80 22.42 15.61
C ASP A 20 3.90 22.47 17.15
N PRO A 21 4.79 21.66 17.78
CA PRO A 21 5.00 21.68 19.22
C PRO A 21 5.44 23.05 19.76
N ASN A 22 6.16 23.86 18.97
CA ASN A 22 6.57 25.21 19.39
C ASN A 22 5.36 26.14 19.56
N VAL A 23 4.42 26.09 18.61
CA VAL A 23 3.17 26.87 18.67
C VAL A 23 2.30 26.37 19.84
N ALA A 24 2.31 25.06 20.08
CA ALA A 24 1.63 24.45 21.21
C ALA A 24 2.28 24.74 22.58
N GLY A 25 3.51 25.26 22.60
CA GLY A 25 4.29 25.47 23.82
C GLY A 25 4.68 24.18 24.56
N VAL A 26 4.70 23.03 23.87
CA VAL A 26 5.01 21.72 24.46
C VAL A 26 6.14 21.03 23.69
N PRO A 27 6.92 20.13 24.32
CA PRO A 27 8.03 19.45 23.63
C PRO A 27 7.56 18.42 22.60
N GLU A 28 6.31 17.99 22.66
CA GLU A 28 5.76 16.93 21.82
C GLU A 28 4.27 17.13 21.56
N VAL A 29 3.86 16.88 20.32
CA VAL A 29 2.45 16.82 19.90
C VAL A 29 2.16 15.49 19.24
N LYS A 30 1.02 14.89 19.55
CA LYS A 30 0.50 13.70 18.87
C LYS A 30 -0.76 14.04 18.09
N GLY A 31 -0.78 13.66 16.80
CA GLY A 31 -1.95 13.72 15.95
C GLY A 31 -2.56 12.33 15.78
N GLN A 32 -3.90 12.24 15.81
CA GLN A 32 -4.61 10.99 15.52
C GLN A 32 -5.64 11.21 14.43
N ILE A 33 -5.64 10.32 13.45
CA ILE A 33 -6.69 10.23 12.43
C ILE A 33 -7.44 8.94 12.66
N LYS A 34 -8.75 9.04 12.90
CA LYS A 34 -9.63 7.89 13.05
C LYS A 34 -10.65 7.89 11.92
N LEU A 35 -10.72 6.81 11.18
CA LEU A 35 -11.63 6.64 10.05
C LEU A 35 -12.50 5.40 10.27
N MET A 36 -13.81 5.57 10.16
CA MET A 36 -14.77 4.48 10.17
C MET A 36 -15.33 4.29 8.78
N PHE A 37 -15.37 3.06 8.30
CA PHE A 37 -15.92 2.71 6.99
C PHE A 37 -16.55 1.32 7.02
N ARG A 38 -17.35 1.00 5.99
CA ARG A 38 -17.84 -0.35 5.76
C ARG A 38 -16.92 -1.04 4.75
N SER A 39 -16.42 -2.21 5.10
CA SER A 39 -15.57 -2.99 4.20
C SER A 39 -16.36 -3.56 3.02
N ALA A 40 -15.66 -4.01 1.98
CA ALA A 40 -16.27 -4.70 0.84
C ALA A 40 -17.05 -5.97 1.27
N ALA A 41 -16.68 -6.57 2.41
CA ALA A 41 -17.39 -7.70 3.02
C ALA A 41 -18.58 -7.27 3.90
N GLY A 42 -18.98 -6.00 3.88
CA GLY A 42 -20.11 -5.49 4.64
C GLY A 42 -19.82 -5.21 6.13
N LYS A 43 -18.61 -5.44 6.63
CA LYS A 43 -18.27 -5.27 8.06
C LYS A 43 -17.90 -3.83 8.38
N GLN A 44 -18.30 -3.35 9.56
CA GLN A 44 -17.90 -2.03 10.04
C GLN A 44 -16.46 -2.08 10.57
N VAL A 45 -15.58 -1.27 9.97
CA VAL A 45 -14.16 -1.18 10.31
C VAL A 45 -13.86 0.22 10.83
N VAL A 46 -13.12 0.31 11.92
CA VAL A 46 -12.57 1.56 12.45
C VAL A 46 -11.05 1.44 12.42
N MET A 47 -10.39 2.35 11.74
CA MET A 47 -8.94 2.41 11.69
C MET A 47 -8.44 3.69 12.35
N SER A 48 -7.24 3.63 12.93
CA SER A 48 -6.59 4.74 13.59
C SER A 48 -5.13 4.80 13.18
N ARG A 49 -4.70 5.95 12.66
CA ARG A 49 -3.29 6.30 12.46
C ARG A 49 -2.88 7.35 13.47
N ILE A 50 -1.71 7.18 14.05
CA ILE A 50 -1.17 8.09 15.05
C ILE A 50 0.20 8.58 14.58
N PHE A 51 0.40 9.89 14.70
CA PHE A 51 1.62 10.58 14.35
C PHE A 51 2.12 11.35 15.55
N GLN A 52 3.42 11.52 15.65
CA GLN A 52 4.08 12.23 16.73
C GLN A 52 5.12 13.18 16.14
N LEU A 53 5.10 14.41 16.60
CA LEU A 53 6.10 15.42 16.29
C LEU A 53 6.74 15.84 17.60
N THR A 54 8.06 15.66 17.72
CA THR A 54 8.82 15.97 18.93
C THR A 54 9.91 16.99 18.60
N ASN A 55 9.99 18.02 19.43
CA ASN A 55 10.99 19.08 19.34
C ASN A 55 12.02 18.87 20.44
N GLN A 56 13.27 18.60 20.06
CA GLN A 56 14.38 18.41 20.99
C GLN A 56 15.51 19.38 20.69
N ARG A 57 16.01 20.06 21.72
CA ARG A 57 17.17 20.92 21.59
C ARG A 57 18.44 20.10 21.83
N ASN A 58 19.39 20.13 20.90
CA ASN A 58 20.67 19.47 21.10
C ASN A 58 21.56 20.28 22.07
N ARG A 59 22.71 19.72 22.46
CA ARG A 59 23.68 20.38 23.37
C ARG A 59 24.18 21.74 22.85
N ALA A 60 24.09 22.00 21.55
CA ALA A 60 24.47 23.26 20.91
C ALA A 60 23.31 24.26 20.77
N GLY A 61 22.15 23.98 21.38
CA GLY A 61 20.98 24.88 21.33
C GLY A 61 20.18 24.85 20.03
N VAL A 62 20.53 23.98 19.07
CA VAL A 62 19.82 23.82 17.80
C VAL A 62 18.56 22.98 18.02
N LEU A 63 17.42 23.48 17.53
CA LEU A 63 16.15 22.77 17.56
C LEU A 63 16.13 21.66 16.50
N LYS A 64 15.90 20.43 16.94
CA LYS A 64 15.70 19.26 16.09
C LYS A 64 14.25 18.80 16.20
N THR A 65 13.49 19.01 15.15
CA THR A 65 12.14 18.47 14.97
C THR A 65 12.21 17.05 14.44
N THR A 66 11.48 16.12 15.04
CA THR A 66 11.44 14.71 14.61
C THR A 66 10.00 14.24 14.46
N PHE A 67 9.63 13.87 13.24
CA PHE A 67 8.36 13.20 12.94
C PHE A 67 8.47 11.68 13.09
N LYS A 68 7.45 11.06 13.70
CA LYS A 68 7.32 9.60 13.82
C LYS A 68 5.88 9.19 13.55
N GLN A 69 5.72 8.10 12.80
CA GLN A 69 4.44 7.40 12.72
C GLN A 69 4.44 6.28 13.77
N LEU A 70 3.46 6.30 14.66
CA LEU A 70 3.30 5.29 15.71
C LEU A 70 2.45 4.11 15.22
N GLU A 71 2.43 3.04 16.00
CA GLU A 71 1.61 1.87 15.69
C GLU A 71 0.14 2.25 15.50
N SER A 72 -0.45 1.65 14.47
CA SER A 72 -1.81 1.93 14.04
C SER A 72 -2.72 0.77 14.40
N LEU A 73 -3.99 1.08 14.65
CA LEU A 73 -4.98 0.12 15.12
C LEU A 73 -6.10 -0.04 14.10
N ILE A 74 -6.56 -1.27 13.91
CA ILE A 74 -7.80 -1.59 13.20
C ILE A 74 -8.74 -2.28 14.18
N LYS A 75 -10.00 -1.88 14.19
CA LYS A 75 -11.09 -2.55 14.89
C LYS A 75 -12.13 -2.98 13.87
N VAL A 76 -12.49 -4.26 13.90
CA VAL A 76 -13.58 -4.80 13.08
C VAL A 76 -14.72 -5.15 14.02
N LYS A 77 -15.87 -4.49 13.83
CA LYS A 77 -17.05 -4.73 14.65
C LYS A 77 -17.55 -6.16 14.39
N GLY A 78 -17.81 -6.90 15.47
CA GLY A 78 -18.44 -8.21 15.38
C GLY A 78 -19.91 -8.08 14.97
N GLU A 79 -20.45 -9.12 14.33
CA GLU A 79 -21.86 -9.22 13.96
C GLU A 79 -22.62 -10.01 15.04
N ASN A 80 -23.93 -9.74 15.19
CA ASN A 80 -24.83 -10.51 16.04
C ASN A 80 -24.36 -10.71 17.49
N GLY A 81 -23.78 -9.68 18.10
CA GLY A 81 -23.28 -9.73 19.48
C GLY A 81 -21.87 -10.27 19.65
N ALA A 82 -21.19 -10.69 18.56
CA ALA A 82 -19.79 -11.08 18.62
C ALA A 82 -18.88 -9.92 19.06
N PRO A 83 -17.79 -10.21 19.80
CA PRO A 83 -16.88 -9.18 20.28
C PRO A 83 -16.18 -8.46 19.11
N THR A 84 -15.92 -7.17 19.29
CA THR A 84 -15.13 -6.38 18.34
C THR A 84 -13.68 -6.87 18.34
N GLN A 85 -13.18 -7.26 17.17
CA GLN A 85 -11.80 -7.70 17.02
C GLN A 85 -10.91 -6.47 16.86
N THR A 86 -9.84 -6.37 17.66
CA THR A 86 -8.84 -5.31 17.54
C THR A 86 -7.54 -5.94 17.06
N ILE A 87 -6.95 -5.34 16.03
CA ILE A 87 -5.71 -5.77 15.40
C ILE A 87 -4.75 -4.59 15.42
N THR A 88 -3.57 -4.78 16.01
CA THR A 88 -2.45 -3.84 15.92
C THR A 88 -1.56 -4.26 14.75
N LYS A 89 -1.21 -3.32 13.88
CA LYS A 89 -0.37 -3.59 12.71
C LYS A 89 0.68 -2.50 12.53
N LYS A 90 1.78 -2.88 11.89
CA LYS A 90 2.78 -1.91 11.42
C LYS A 90 2.16 -1.04 10.32
N CYS A 91 2.67 0.18 10.21
CA CYS A 91 2.19 1.16 9.25
C CYS A 91 2.21 0.68 7.80
N ALA A 92 3.27 -0.01 7.38
CA ALA A 92 3.39 -0.55 6.03
C ALA A 92 2.28 -1.57 5.71
N ASP A 93 1.90 -2.42 6.68
CA ASP A 93 0.83 -3.40 6.50
C ASP A 93 -0.53 -2.70 6.37
N MET A 94 -0.72 -1.59 7.08
CA MET A 94 -1.96 -0.79 7.02
C MET A 94 -2.17 -0.15 5.65
N ASP A 95 -1.10 0.28 4.99
CA ASP A 95 -1.14 0.92 3.67
C ASP A 95 -1.60 -0.04 2.57
N VAL A 96 -1.45 -1.36 2.80
CA VAL A 96 -1.94 -2.43 1.93
C VAL A 96 -3.33 -2.90 2.37
N LEU A 97 -3.52 -3.14 3.66
CA LEU A 97 -4.73 -3.75 4.21
C LEU A 97 -5.95 -2.84 4.12
N ILE A 98 -5.79 -1.53 4.34
CA ILE A 98 -6.94 -0.61 4.35
C ILE A 98 -7.57 -0.46 2.95
N PRO A 99 -6.81 -0.21 1.87
CA PRO A 99 -7.36 -0.23 0.51
C PRO A 99 -8.05 -1.56 0.18
N GLN A 100 -7.47 -2.69 0.58
CA GLN A 100 -8.06 -4.03 0.38
C GLN A 100 -9.40 -4.18 1.11
N LEU A 101 -9.47 -3.76 2.38
CA LEU A 101 -10.72 -3.79 3.14
C LEU A 101 -11.78 -2.87 2.54
N MET A 102 -11.39 -1.71 2.00
CA MET A 102 -12.30 -0.81 1.30
C MET A 102 -12.76 -1.35 -0.06
N GLY A 103 -12.03 -2.32 -0.64
CA GLY A 103 -12.31 -2.83 -1.99
C GLY A 103 -11.97 -1.83 -3.10
N VAL A 104 -11.12 -0.83 -2.82
CA VAL A 104 -10.74 0.21 -3.77
C VAL A 104 -9.22 0.21 -3.94
N PRO A 105 -8.69 0.17 -5.18
CA PRO A 105 -7.25 0.23 -5.41
C PRO A 105 -6.61 1.48 -4.80
N LYS A 106 -5.39 1.33 -4.28
CA LYS A 106 -4.61 2.45 -3.69
C LYS A 106 -4.51 3.65 -4.64
N ALA A 107 -4.23 3.41 -5.92
CA ALA A 107 -4.10 4.47 -6.93
C ALA A 107 -5.40 5.27 -7.12
N VAL A 108 -6.56 4.61 -7.04
CA VAL A 108 -7.88 5.27 -7.12
C VAL A 108 -8.13 6.10 -5.86
N LEU A 109 -7.79 5.57 -4.69
CA LEU A 109 -7.89 6.32 -3.43
C LEU A 109 -7.03 7.58 -3.45
N GLU A 110 -5.83 7.54 -4.07
CA GLU A 110 -4.89 8.67 -4.07
C GLU A 110 -5.10 9.67 -5.19
N SER A 111 -5.36 9.21 -6.42
CA SER A 111 -5.42 10.11 -7.59
C SER A 111 -6.85 10.52 -7.96
N VAL A 112 -7.88 9.88 -7.38
CA VAL A 112 -9.28 10.16 -7.71
C VAL A 112 -10.09 10.56 -6.48
N ILE A 113 -10.18 9.70 -5.46
CA ILE A 113 -11.08 9.92 -4.32
C ILE A 113 -10.52 10.95 -3.33
N PHE A 114 -9.27 10.77 -2.90
CA PHE A 114 -8.57 11.65 -1.97
C PHE A 114 -7.40 12.36 -2.65
N CYS A 115 -7.64 12.83 -3.88
CA CYS A 115 -6.67 13.63 -4.62
C CYS A 115 -6.34 14.90 -3.85
N HIS A 116 -5.06 15.20 -3.68
CA HIS A 116 -4.64 16.42 -3.01
C HIS A 116 -4.95 17.64 -3.88
N GLN A 117 -5.29 18.78 -3.26
CA GLN A 117 -5.66 19.99 -3.98
C GLN A 117 -4.57 20.45 -4.96
N GLU A 118 -3.30 20.42 -4.52
CA GLU A 118 -2.15 20.79 -5.36
C GLU A 118 -1.92 19.82 -6.54
N ASP A 119 -2.41 18.57 -6.44
CA ASP A 119 -2.29 17.56 -7.49
C ASP A 119 -3.57 17.40 -8.31
N SER A 120 -4.64 18.17 -8.02
CA SER A 120 -5.97 17.96 -8.60
C SER A 120 -6.03 18.17 -10.12
N ASN A 121 -5.11 18.97 -10.65
CA ASN A 121 -4.94 19.23 -12.08
C ASN A 121 -4.07 18.18 -12.78
N TRP A 122 -3.72 17.05 -12.14
CA TRP A 122 -2.95 15.98 -12.76
C TRP A 122 -3.49 15.49 -14.12
N PRO A 123 -4.80 15.53 -14.43
CA PRO A 123 -5.27 15.15 -15.76
C PRO A 123 -4.74 16.05 -16.89
N LEU A 124 -4.28 17.27 -16.55
CA LEU A 124 -3.70 18.26 -17.45
C LEU A 124 -2.16 18.27 -17.41
N SER A 125 -1.54 17.35 -16.67
CA SER A 125 -0.09 17.22 -16.61
C SER A 125 0.51 16.74 -17.93
N ASP A 126 1.83 16.77 -18.03
CA ASP A 126 2.53 16.28 -19.21
C ASP A 126 2.22 14.80 -19.50
N LYS A 127 2.48 14.38 -20.75
CA LYS A 127 2.16 13.04 -21.24
C LYS A 127 2.74 11.92 -20.36
N ALA A 128 3.93 12.10 -19.78
CA ALA A 128 4.56 11.05 -18.98
C ALA A 128 3.90 10.92 -17.60
N ALA A 129 3.66 12.04 -16.91
CA ALA A 129 2.97 12.05 -15.62
C ALA A 129 1.53 11.52 -15.74
N LEU A 130 0.81 11.96 -16.77
CA LEU A 130 -0.54 11.51 -17.08
C LEU A 130 -0.60 10.00 -17.34
N LYS A 131 0.29 9.49 -18.21
CA LYS A 131 0.35 8.06 -18.54
C LYS A 131 0.62 7.22 -17.29
N LYS A 132 1.55 7.66 -16.43
CA LYS A 132 1.88 6.94 -15.20
C LYS A 132 0.66 6.78 -14.30
N LYS A 133 -0.11 7.85 -14.06
CA LYS A 133 -1.33 7.78 -13.24
C LYS A 133 -2.39 6.87 -13.86
N PHE A 134 -2.56 6.89 -15.19
CA PHE A 134 -3.44 5.94 -15.86
C PHE A 134 -3.00 4.49 -15.71
N ASP A 135 -1.71 4.20 -15.92
CA ASP A 135 -1.16 2.84 -15.74
C ASP A 135 -1.36 2.34 -14.29
N ASP A 136 -1.18 3.22 -13.30
CA ASP A 136 -1.38 2.92 -11.89
C ASP A 136 -2.87 2.67 -11.54
N ILE A 137 -3.78 3.46 -12.11
CA ILE A 137 -5.24 3.32 -11.91
C ILE A 137 -5.76 2.03 -12.54
N PHE A 138 -5.35 1.73 -13.77
CA PHE A 138 -5.80 0.55 -14.50
C PHE A 138 -4.99 -0.71 -14.18
N GLY A 139 -3.90 -0.58 -13.42
CA GLY A 139 -3.04 -1.71 -13.06
C GLY A 139 -2.38 -2.37 -14.27
N SER A 140 -2.16 -1.63 -15.36
CA SER A 140 -1.67 -2.16 -16.65
C SER A 140 -0.40 -2.99 -16.49
N ALA A 141 0.54 -2.53 -15.66
CA ALA A 141 1.80 -3.23 -15.41
C ALA A 141 1.62 -4.60 -14.73
N ARG A 142 0.58 -4.78 -13.90
CA ARG A 142 0.30 -6.06 -13.25
C ARG A 142 -0.18 -7.08 -14.29
N TYR A 143 -1.03 -6.65 -15.21
CA TYR A 143 -1.49 -7.50 -16.30
C TYR A 143 -0.35 -7.91 -17.24
N THR A 144 0.51 -6.97 -17.64
CA THR A 144 1.68 -7.27 -18.48
C THR A 144 2.61 -8.30 -17.82
N LYS A 145 2.97 -8.12 -16.54
CA LYS A 145 3.82 -9.07 -15.81
C LYS A 145 3.18 -10.45 -15.65
N ALA A 146 1.86 -10.51 -15.45
CA ALA A 146 1.15 -11.78 -15.37
C ALA A 146 1.20 -12.53 -16.70
N LEU A 147 1.01 -11.83 -17.83
CA LEU A 147 1.14 -12.41 -19.16
C LEU A 147 2.56 -12.92 -19.43
N GLU A 148 3.59 -12.13 -19.11
CA GLU A 148 4.99 -12.54 -19.23
C GLU A 148 5.28 -13.81 -18.43
N SER A 149 4.73 -13.91 -17.21
CA SER A 149 4.89 -15.07 -16.34
C SER A 149 4.21 -16.33 -16.90
N ILE A 150 3.01 -16.17 -17.46
CA ILE A 150 2.28 -17.25 -18.13
C ILE A 150 3.06 -17.72 -19.37
N GLU A 151 3.57 -16.79 -20.17
CA GLU A 151 4.33 -17.13 -21.38
C GLU A 151 5.64 -17.86 -21.04
N LYS A 152 6.33 -17.41 -19.98
CA LYS A 152 7.52 -18.08 -19.46
C LYS A 152 7.21 -19.51 -19.03
N CYS A 153 6.18 -19.70 -18.20
CA CYS A 153 5.75 -21.02 -17.76
C CYS A 153 5.39 -21.94 -18.93
N ARG A 154 4.70 -21.40 -19.95
CA ARG A 154 4.37 -22.15 -21.17
C ARG A 154 5.63 -22.63 -21.91
N LYS A 155 6.66 -21.79 -22.03
CA LYS A 155 7.94 -22.15 -22.67
C LYS A 155 8.66 -23.25 -21.88
N GLU A 156 8.68 -23.16 -20.56
CA GLU A 156 9.27 -24.17 -19.67
C GLU A 156 8.56 -25.53 -19.81
N LEU A 157 7.23 -25.56 -19.77
CA LEU A 157 6.43 -26.79 -19.94
C LEU A 157 6.62 -27.42 -21.33
N MET A 158 6.74 -26.60 -22.39
CA MET A 158 7.02 -27.10 -23.73
C MET A 158 8.41 -27.74 -23.83
N ALA A 159 9.42 -27.13 -23.21
CA ALA A 159 10.77 -27.70 -23.14
C ALA A 159 10.76 -29.04 -22.39
N GLU A 160 10.14 -29.08 -21.21
CA GLU A 160 10.03 -30.30 -20.40
C GLU A 160 9.27 -31.42 -21.14
N THR A 161 8.22 -31.08 -21.88
CA THR A 161 7.47 -32.05 -22.70
C THR A 161 8.33 -32.62 -23.82
N LYS A 162 9.17 -31.79 -24.46
CA LYS A 162 10.08 -32.23 -25.51
C LYS A 162 11.14 -33.18 -24.94
N ASP A 163 11.71 -32.85 -23.80
CA ASP A 163 12.72 -33.69 -23.13
C ASP A 163 12.13 -35.04 -22.70
N LYS A 164 10.92 -35.03 -22.12
CA LYS A 164 10.18 -36.26 -21.76
C LYS A 164 9.86 -37.13 -22.97
N LYS A 165 9.45 -36.54 -24.10
CA LYS A 165 9.23 -37.28 -25.36
C LYS A 165 10.52 -37.94 -25.86
N HIS A 166 11.64 -37.21 -25.83
CA HIS A 166 12.93 -37.74 -26.24
C HIS A 166 13.38 -38.92 -25.35
N LEU A 167 13.21 -38.81 -24.03
CA LEU A 167 13.45 -39.89 -23.08
C LEU A 167 12.59 -41.13 -23.38
N LEU A 168 11.30 -40.95 -23.67
CA LEU A 168 10.40 -42.05 -24.05
C LEU A 168 10.85 -42.75 -25.34
N GLU A 169 11.25 -42.01 -26.37
CA GLU A 169 11.77 -42.60 -27.61
C GLU A 169 13.05 -43.40 -27.38
N MET A 170 13.96 -42.92 -26.51
CA MET A 170 15.16 -43.66 -26.16
C MET A 170 14.84 -44.98 -25.44
N LEU A 171 13.95 -44.95 -24.45
CA LEU A 171 13.55 -46.14 -23.71
C LEU A 171 12.83 -47.17 -24.60
N GLY A 172 11.98 -46.73 -25.52
CA GLY A 172 11.30 -47.61 -26.48
C GLY A 172 12.27 -48.32 -27.43
N LYS A 173 13.39 -47.67 -27.81
CA LYS A 173 14.45 -48.30 -28.63
C LYS A 173 15.24 -49.34 -27.86
N VAL A 174 15.45 -49.17 -26.55
CA VAL A 174 16.12 -50.16 -25.70
C VAL A 174 15.24 -51.40 -25.48
N GLY A 175 13.93 -51.21 -25.29
CA GLY A 175 12.98 -52.31 -25.08
C GLY A 175 12.76 -53.22 -26.30
N ASN A 176 12.93 -52.71 -27.52
CA ASN A 176 12.83 -53.50 -28.76
C ASN A 176 14.14 -54.19 -29.19
N ALA A 177 15.25 -53.92 -28.49
CA ALA A 177 16.56 -54.51 -28.76
C ALA A 177 16.90 -55.69 -27.82
N SER A 178 15.93 -56.13 -27.00
CA SER A 178 15.99 -57.31 -26.12
C SER A 178 15.02 -58.37 -26.63
#